data_AF-A0A401ZJA6-F1
#
_entry.id   AF-A0A401ZJA6-F1
#
_cell.length_a   1.000
_cell.length_b   1.000
_cell.length_c   1.000
_cell.angle_alpha   90.00
_cell.angle_beta   90.00
_cell.angle_gamma   90.00
#
_symmetry.space_group_name_H-M   'P 1'
#
loop_
_entity.id
_entity.type
_entity.pdbx_description
1 polymer ?
#
loop_
_entity_poly.entity_id
_entity_poly.type
_entity_poly.pdbx_seq_one_letter_code
_entity_poly.pdbx_strand_id
1 'polypeptide(L)'
;MAEYYLDMATMIGVLQSLGQTGQIEADLAAISLRGRESLPAGHLVIGVKAGRIYAWALLGANGQQILSGTEQNVNALLRYYGQQRIRWTFVQQTLEQSASLHAGPPDYQVSPSYQPSRPPYAAGNSSHGGSPAGSQGRAQVPYRKQNLAANMLATMPRQHRLIYALVNGVNTVERICELLPSLSHSDIVQILKELYSSNIISF
;
A
#
# COMPACT_ATOMS: atom_id res chain seq x y z
N MET A 1 -14.53 17.04 -12.55
CA MET A 1 -13.58 16.14 -13.25
C MET A 1 -12.39 17.00 -13.63
N ALA A 2 -11.20 16.65 -13.15
CA ALA A 2 -9.97 17.39 -13.42
C ALA A 2 -9.09 16.58 -14.38
N GLU A 3 -8.54 17.24 -15.39
CA GLU A 3 -7.65 16.61 -16.38
C GLU A 3 -6.20 17.05 -16.17
N TYR A 4 -5.27 16.12 -16.32
CA TYR A 4 -3.84 16.34 -16.16
C TYR A 4 -3.06 15.69 -17.30
N TYR A 5 -1.99 16.34 -17.77
CA TYR A 5 -1.09 15.80 -18.79
C TYR A 5 0.30 15.60 -18.18
N LEU A 6 0.50 14.45 -17.54
CA LEU A 6 1.65 14.15 -16.71
C LEU A 6 2.13 12.73 -16.96
N ASP A 7 3.41 12.46 -16.70
CA ASP A 7 3.86 11.09 -16.57
C ASP A 7 3.28 10.44 -15.30
N MET A 8 3.21 9.11 -15.28
CA MET A 8 2.59 8.36 -14.19
C MET A 8 3.29 8.63 -12.85
N ALA A 9 4.61 8.76 -12.81
CA ALA A 9 5.34 8.97 -11.57
C ALA A 9 5.01 10.34 -10.97
N THR A 10 4.99 11.38 -11.80
CA THR A 10 4.59 12.73 -11.39
C THR A 10 3.14 12.77 -10.93
N MET A 11 2.21 12.14 -11.65
CA MET A 11 0.79 12.10 -11.25
C MET A 11 0.60 11.44 -9.88
N ILE A 12 1.28 10.32 -9.63
CA ILE A 12 1.26 9.65 -8.33
C ILE A 12 1.83 10.57 -7.24
N GLY A 13 2.95 11.26 -7.51
CA GLY A 13 3.54 12.22 -6.59
C GLY A 13 2.59 13.37 -6.24
N VAL A 14 1.86 13.91 -7.23
CA VAL A 14 0.85 14.96 -7.02
C VAL A 14 -0.25 14.44 -6.10
N LEU A 15 -0.83 13.26 -6.38
CA LEU A 15 -1.90 12.69 -5.55
C LEU A 15 -1.45 12.39 -4.12
N GLN A 16 -0.23 11.89 -3.95
CA GLN A 16 0.39 11.66 -2.65
C GLN A 16 0.55 12.96 -1.87
N SER A 17 1.07 14.01 -2.51
CA SER A 17 1.29 15.32 -1.86
C SER A 17 0.00 15.99 -1.42
N LEU A 18 -1.08 15.81 -2.18
CA LEU A 18 -2.38 16.42 -1.90
C LEU A 18 -3.28 15.57 -0.98
N GLY A 19 -2.87 14.34 -0.66
CA GLY A 19 -3.68 13.44 0.17
C GLY A 19 -5.05 13.09 -0.43
N GLN A 20 -5.19 13.17 -1.75
CA GLN A 20 -6.47 13.02 -2.44
C GLN A 20 -7.02 11.59 -2.31
N THR A 21 -8.35 11.46 -2.30
CA THR A 21 -9.06 10.17 -2.34
C THR A 21 -9.99 10.15 -3.54
N GLY A 22 -9.91 9.08 -4.33
CA GLY A 22 -10.64 8.95 -5.57
C GLY A 22 -10.00 7.95 -6.50
N GLN A 23 -10.22 8.16 -7.79
CA GLN A 23 -9.67 7.33 -8.85
C GLN A 23 -9.02 8.21 -9.90
N ILE A 24 -7.88 7.76 -10.42
CA ILE A 24 -7.35 8.29 -11.67
C ILE A 24 -7.53 7.28 -12.79
N GLU A 25 -7.87 7.80 -13.94
CA GLU A 25 -8.22 7.02 -15.12
C GLU A 25 -7.44 7.56 -16.31
N ALA A 26 -7.00 6.67 -17.19
CA ALA A 26 -6.36 7.05 -18.44
C ALA A 26 -6.50 5.97 -19.51
N ASP A 27 -6.67 6.40 -20.75
CA ASP A 27 -6.58 5.52 -21.91
C ASP A 27 -5.12 5.35 -22.34
N LEU A 28 -4.67 4.10 -22.40
CA LEU A 28 -3.31 3.72 -22.76
C LEU A 28 -3.30 3.09 -24.14
N ALA A 29 -2.38 3.57 -24.99
CA ALA A 29 -2.08 2.93 -26.26
C ALA A 29 -1.27 1.65 -26.04
N ALA A 30 -1.34 0.72 -27.00
CA ALA A 30 -0.53 -0.50 -26.96
C ALA A 30 0.96 -0.14 -27.03
N ILE A 31 1.76 -0.69 -26.11
CA ILE A 31 3.21 -0.48 -26.09
C ILE A 31 3.90 -1.79 -26.43
N SER A 32 4.59 -1.79 -27.58
CA SER A 32 5.53 -2.85 -27.94
C SER A 32 6.94 -2.43 -27.55
N LEU A 33 7.44 -2.96 -26.45
CA LEU A 33 8.85 -2.83 -26.09
C LEU A 33 9.65 -3.84 -26.93
N ARG A 34 10.66 -3.38 -27.69
CA ARG A 34 11.53 -4.27 -28.48
C ARG A 34 12.11 -5.37 -27.57
N GLY A 35 11.70 -6.62 -27.79
CA GLY A 35 12.21 -7.78 -27.05
C GLY A 35 11.57 -8.04 -25.68
N ARG A 36 10.44 -7.42 -25.33
CA ARG A 36 9.65 -7.72 -24.11
C ARG A 36 8.18 -7.95 -24.43
N GLU A 37 7.47 -8.54 -23.47
CA GLU A 37 6.01 -8.66 -23.52
C GLU A 37 5.38 -7.30 -23.86
N SER A 38 4.59 -7.29 -24.93
CA SER A 38 3.80 -6.12 -25.33
C SER A 38 2.64 -5.96 -24.37
N LEU A 39 2.44 -4.77 -23.82
CA LEU A 39 1.21 -4.47 -23.11
C LEU A 39 0.12 -4.08 -24.09
N PRO A 40 -1.08 -4.68 -23.97
CA PRO A 40 -2.21 -4.31 -24.81
C PRO A 40 -2.66 -2.87 -24.50
N ALA A 41 -3.26 -2.23 -25.51
CA ALA A 41 -4.01 -1.00 -25.29
C ALA A 41 -5.15 -1.27 -24.32
N GLY A 42 -5.49 -0.30 -23.49
CA GLY A 42 -6.54 -0.45 -22.51
C GLY A 42 -6.78 0.80 -21.68
N HIS A 43 -7.80 0.75 -20.84
CA HIS A 43 -8.17 1.80 -19.92
C HIS A 43 -7.62 1.47 -18.53
N LEU A 44 -6.68 2.27 -18.05
CA LEU A 44 -6.06 2.09 -16.74
C LEU A 44 -6.82 2.88 -15.69
N VAL A 45 -7.26 2.19 -14.65
CA VAL A 45 -7.89 2.75 -13.45
C VAL A 45 -6.97 2.53 -12.26
N ILE A 46 -6.68 3.57 -11.49
CA ILE A 46 -5.89 3.50 -10.25
C ILE A 46 -6.71 4.10 -9.12
N GLY A 47 -7.01 3.28 -8.12
CA GLY A 47 -7.68 3.70 -6.89
C GLY A 47 -6.68 4.30 -5.91
N VAL A 48 -7.00 5.50 -5.41
CA VAL A 48 -6.18 6.26 -4.46
C VAL A 48 -7.00 6.59 -3.21
N LYS A 49 -6.43 6.37 -2.03
CA LYS A 49 -7.03 6.68 -0.74
C LYS A 49 -6.01 7.41 0.13
N ALA A 50 -6.36 8.62 0.56
CA ALA A 50 -5.48 9.51 1.32
C ALA A 50 -4.08 9.65 0.67
N GLY A 51 -4.06 9.83 -0.66
CA GLY A 51 -2.85 9.93 -1.46
C GLY A 51 -2.12 8.60 -1.72
N ARG A 52 -2.55 7.47 -1.14
CA ARG A 52 -1.92 6.16 -1.37
C ARG A 52 -2.68 5.33 -2.37
N ILE A 53 -1.96 4.66 -3.26
CA ILE A 53 -2.55 3.72 -4.21
C ILE A 53 -2.94 2.46 -3.45
N TYR A 54 -4.18 2.00 -3.59
CA TYR A 54 -4.61 0.75 -2.96
C TYR A 54 -4.86 -0.37 -3.99
N ALA A 55 -5.27 0.00 -5.19
CA ALA A 55 -5.55 -0.93 -6.29
C ALA A 55 -5.35 -0.26 -7.64
N TRP A 56 -5.09 -1.08 -8.65
CA TRP A 56 -5.13 -0.66 -10.05
C TRP A 56 -5.64 -1.79 -10.93
N ALA A 57 -6.25 -1.44 -12.06
CA ALA A 57 -6.71 -2.38 -13.06
C ALA A 57 -6.50 -1.79 -14.47
N LEU A 58 -5.96 -2.60 -15.38
CA LEU A 58 -5.96 -2.32 -16.80
C LEU A 58 -7.13 -3.07 -17.43
N LEU A 59 -8.10 -2.32 -17.93
CA LEU A 59 -9.29 -2.83 -18.59
C LEU A 59 -9.09 -2.84 -20.10
N GLY A 60 -9.56 -3.88 -20.78
CA GLY A 60 -9.55 -3.96 -22.24
C GLY A 60 -10.68 -3.14 -22.86
N ALA A 61 -10.74 -3.14 -24.19
CA ALA A 61 -11.76 -2.39 -24.95
C ALA A 61 -13.22 -2.80 -24.63
N ASN A 62 -13.43 -4.01 -24.12
CA ASN A 62 -14.72 -4.55 -23.68
C ASN A 62 -14.98 -4.36 -22.18
N GLY A 63 -14.13 -3.61 -21.47
CA GLY A 63 -14.19 -3.47 -20.01
C GLY A 63 -13.71 -4.70 -19.23
N GLN A 64 -13.24 -5.76 -19.91
CA GLN A 64 -12.66 -6.92 -19.24
C GLN A 64 -11.35 -6.52 -18.57
N GLN A 65 -11.16 -6.92 -17.31
CA GLN A 65 -9.90 -6.76 -16.63
C GLN A 65 -8.82 -7.63 -17.28
N ILE A 66 -7.83 -6.99 -17.91
CA ILE A 66 -6.67 -7.65 -18.51
C ILE A 66 -5.63 -7.90 -17.41
N LEU A 67 -5.35 -6.86 -16.62
CA LEU A 67 -4.39 -6.91 -15.52
C LEU A 67 -4.95 -6.16 -14.33
N SER A 68 -4.51 -6.54 -13.14
CA SER A 68 -4.78 -5.81 -11.91
C SER A 68 -3.70 -6.06 -10.90
N GLY A 69 -3.58 -5.15 -9.94
CA GLY A 69 -2.70 -5.35 -8.82
C GLY A 69 -2.99 -4.41 -7.68
N THR A 70 -2.17 -4.55 -6.64
CA THR A 70 -2.21 -3.68 -5.46
C THR A 70 -1.08 -2.66 -5.52
N GLU A 71 -0.97 -1.84 -4.47
CA GLU A 71 0.15 -0.90 -4.25
C GLU A 71 1.52 -1.54 -4.53
N GLN A 72 1.73 -2.77 -4.06
CA GLN A 72 3.02 -3.46 -4.18
C GLN A 72 3.41 -3.74 -5.63
N ASN A 73 2.43 -3.85 -6.53
CA ASN A 73 2.63 -4.19 -7.93
C ASN A 73 2.63 -2.96 -8.86
N VAL A 74 2.38 -1.75 -8.34
CA VAL A 74 2.33 -0.53 -9.18
C VAL A 74 3.68 -0.22 -9.83
N ASN A 75 4.77 -0.65 -9.22
CA ASN A 75 6.12 -0.54 -9.79
C ASN A 75 6.26 -1.25 -11.14
N ALA A 76 5.47 -2.30 -11.39
CA ALA A 76 5.45 -2.94 -12.70
C ALA A 76 4.87 -2.00 -13.76
N LEU A 77 3.74 -1.33 -13.49
CA LEU A 77 3.15 -0.33 -14.38
C LEU A 77 4.10 0.83 -14.64
N LEU A 78 4.78 1.34 -13.61
CA LEU A 78 5.76 2.43 -13.75
C LEU A 78 6.92 2.08 -14.69
N ARG A 79 7.32 0.80 -14.77
CA ARG A 79 8.36 0.36 -15.72
C ARG A 79 7.91 0.43 -17.17
N TYR A 80 6.61 0.31 -17.43
CA TYR A 80 6.06 0.31 -18.78
C TYR A 80 5.61 1.71 -19.21
N TYR A 81 4.94 2.43 -18.31
CA TYR A 81 4.26 3.70 -18.62
C TYR A 81 4.89 4.93 -17.95
N GLY A 82 5.87 4.74 -17.06
CA GLY A 82 6.39 5.81 -16.20
C GLY A 82 7.09 6.97 -16.92
N GLN A 83 7.49 6.80 -18.19
CA GLN A 83 8.13 7.86 -18.98
C GLN A 83 7.20 8.50 -20.02
N GLN A 84 6.00 7.95 -20.22
CA GLN A 84 5.05 8.48 -21.19
C GLN A 84 4.17 9.55 -20.54
N ARG A 85 3.98 10.66 -21.25
CA ARG A 85 2.96 11.64 -20.88
C ARG A 85 1.58 11.08 -21.21
N ILE A 86 0.77 10.92 -20.17
CA ILE A 86 -0.56 10.34 -20.25
C ILE A 86 -1.58 11.41 -19.90
N ARG A 87 -2.72 11.40 -20.58
CA ARG A 87 -3.88 12.22 -20.20
C ARG A 87 -4.61 11.50 -19.08
N TRP A 88 -4.49 12.05 -17.88
CA TRP A 88 -5.15 11.55 -16.69
C TRP A 88 -6.44 12.30 -16.42
N THR A 89 -7.44 11.54 -16.03
CA THR A 89 -8.70 12.05 -15.49
C THR A 89 -8.75 11.71 -14.02
N PHE A 90 -8.97 12.70 -13.15
CA PHE A 90 -9.26 12.45 -11.74
C PHE A 90 -10.75 12.52 -11.45
N VAL A 91 -11.26 11.43 -10.89
CA VAL A 91 -12.62 11.28 -10.39
C VAL A 91 -12.55 11.22 -8.87
N GLN A 92 -12.93 12.33 -8.22
CA GLN A 92 -13.01 12.38 -6.77
C GLN A 92 -14.17 11.50 -6.31
N GLN A 93 -13.89 10.49 -5.49
CA GLN A 93 -14.94 9.68 -4.87
C GLN A 93 -15.28 10.29 -3.51
N THR A 94 -16.54 10.72 -3.36
CA THR A 94 -17.10 11.01 -2.04
C THR A 94 -17.21 9.69 -1.28
N LEU A 95 -16.83 9.67 -0.01
CA LEU A 95 -16.67 8.46 0.84
C LEU A 95 -17.83 7.45 0.80
N GLU A 96 -19.04 7.86 0.39
CA GLU A 96 -20.21 6.97 0.24
C GLU A 96 -20.11 5.94 -0.91
N GLN A 97 -19.27 6.15 -1.93
CA GLN A 97 -19.17 5.23 -3.09
C GLN A 97 -17.98 4.24 -3.03
N SER A 98 -17.17 4.29 -1.97
CA SER A 98 -15.92 3.50 -1.84
C SER A 98 -16.12 1.97 -1.71
N ALA A 99 -17.36 1.50 -1.59
CA ALA A 99 -17.67 0.08 -1.35
C ALA A 99 -17.70 -0.78 -2.62
N SER A 100 -17.68 -0.17 -3.82
CA SER A 100 -18.08 -0.87 -5.04
C SER A 100 -16.95 -1.47 -5.90
N LEU A 101 -15.67 -1.33 -5.54
CA LEU A 101 -14.57 -2.01 -6.25
C LEU A 101 -14.16 -3.36 -5.64
N HIS A 102 -14.95 -3.89 -4.70
CA HIS A 102 -14.72 -5.20 -4.09
C HIS A 102 -15.82 -6.24 -4.36
N ALA A 103 -16.79 -5.92 -5.21
CA ALA A 103 -17.84 -6.88 -5.56
C ALA A 103 -17.47 -7.58 -6.87
N GLY A 104 -17.19 -8.88 -6.76
CA GLY A 104 -17.26 -9.81 -7.89
C GLY A 104 -18.65 -9.82 -8.55
N PRO A 105 -18.82 -10.58 -9.64
CA PRO A 105 -20.00 -10.48 -10.49
C PRO A 105 -21.31 -10.84 -9.77
N PRO A 106 -22.46 -10.33 -10.24
CA PRO A 106 -23.79 -10.68 -9.73
C PRO A 106 -24.24 -12.06 -10.27
N ASP A 107 -25.35 -12.56 -9.72
CA ASP A 107 -26.08 -13.81 -10.03
C ASP A 107 -25.53 -15.08 -9.34
N TYR A 108 -26.25 -15.82 -8.47
CA TYR A 108 -27.69 -16.06 -8.38
C TYR A 108 -28.17 -16.22 -6.93
N GLN A 109 -29.38 -15.71 -6.65
CA GLN A 109 -30.22 -16.18 -5.54
C GLN A 109 -30.59 -17.66 -5.74
N VAL A 110 -30.31 -18.51 -4.75
CA VAL A 110 -31.22 -19.59 -4.34
C VAL A 110 -31.01 -19.86 -2.84
N SER A 111 -31.97 -19.46 -2.00
CA SER A 111 -32.22 -20.13 -0.71
C SER A 111 -33.03 -21.40 -0.99
N PRO A 112 -32.80 -22.53 -0.30
CA PRO A 112 -33.46 -22.69 0.99
C PRO A 112 -32.65 -23.41 2.08
N SER A 113 -32.81 -22.90 3.29
CA SER A 113 -33.05 -23.61 4.55
C SER A 113 -32.58 -25.06 4.68
N TYR A 114 -31.46 -25.29 5.37
CA TYR A 114 -31.26 -26.49 6.17
C TYR A 114 -30.60 -26.13 7.51
N GLN A 115 -31.40 -26.18 8.58
CA GLN A 115 -30.92 -26.34 9.95
C GLN A 115 -30.40 -27.77 10.14
N PRO A 116 -29.21 -27.94 10.73
CA PRO A 116 -28.95 -29.09 11.57
C PRO A 116 -28.87 -28.63 13.03
N SER A 117 -29.69 -29.30 13.83
CA SER A 117 -29.85 -29.21 15.27
C SER A 117 -28.52 -29.22 16.04
N ARG A 118 -28.30 -28.23 16.91
CA ARG A 118 -27.26 -28.29 17.95
C ARG A 118 -27.76 -29.09 19.16
N PRO A 119 -26.99 -30.04 19.70
CA PRO A 119 -27.29 -30.66 20.99
C PRO A 119 -26.92 -29.71 22.17
N PRO A 120 -27.62 -29.78 23.32
CA PRO A 120 -27.43 -28.86 24.44
C PRO A 120 -26.69 -29.51 25.60
N TYR A 121 -25.41 -29.20 25.82
CA TYR A 121 -24.68 -29.47 27.08
C TYR A 121 -23.50 -28.47 27.12
N ALA A 122 -23.07 -27.83 28.21
CA ALA A 122 -23.52 -27.69 29.58
C ALA A 122 -22.87 -26.41 30.13
N ALA A 123 -23.37 -25.94 31.27
CA ALA A 123 -22.93 -24.74 31.97
C ALA A 123 -21.43 -24.74 32.34
N GLY A 124 -20.85 -23.53 32.35
CA GLY A 124 -19.52 -23.27 32.89
C GLY A 124 -19.31 -21.78 33.16
N ASN A 125 -19.71 -21.35 34.35
CA ASN A 125 -19.39 -20.07 34.98
C ASN A 125 -17.94 -19.64 34.74
N SER A 126 -17.71 -18.34 34.50
CA SER A 126 -16.69 -17.53 35.19
C SER A 126 -16.79 -16.06 34.79
N SER A 127 -17.39 -15.28 35.67
CA SER A 127 -17.36 -13.83 35.75
C SER A 127 -16.04 -13.36 36.37
N HIS A 128 -15.19 -12.62 35.64
CA HIS A 128 -14.14 -11.70 36.13
C HIS A 128 -13.99 -10.64 35.00
N GLY A 129 -14.23 -9.34 35.17
CA GLY A 129 -13.90 -8.50 36.32
C GLY A 129 -12.39 -8.22 36.32
N GLY A 130 -11.90 -7.34 35.44
CA GLY A 130 -10.46 -7.06 35.38
C GLY A 130 -10.02 -6.06 34.32
N SER A 131 -10.22 -4.77 34.59
CA SER A 131 -9.29 -3.69 34.22
C SER A 131 -9.21 -2.78 35.46
N PRO A 132 -8.11 -2.08 35.75
CA PRO A 132 -7.00 -1.72 34.87
C PRO A 132 -5.60 -1.93 35.52
N ALA A 133 -4.55 -1.50 34.81
CA ALA A 133 -3.19 -1.15 35.27
C ALA A 133 -2.08 -2.00 34.64
N GLY A 134 -1.30 -1.36 33.77
CA GLY A 134 -0.16 -1.94 33.11
C GLY A 134 -0.06 -1.50 31.66
N SER A 135 -0.04 -0.19 31.41
CA SER A 135 0.51 0.37 30.17
C SER A 135 2.01 0.07 30.12
N GLN A 136 2.35 -1.20 29.85
CA GLN A 136 3.67 -1.56 29.35
C GLN A 136 3.80 -0.84 28.01
N GLY A 137 4.84 -0.01 27.90
CA GLY A 137 5.07 0.87 26.76
C GLY A 137 4.86 0.09 25.47
N ARG A 138 3.94 0.56 24.63
CA ARG A 138 3.76 0.00 23.29
C ARG A 138 5.14 0.00 22.64
N ALA A 139 5.69 -1.19 22.41
CA ALA A 139 6.98 -1.34 21.75
C ALA A 139 6.92 -0.51 20.48
N GLN A 140 7.76 0.51 20.38
CA GLN A 140 7.75 1.40 19.23
C GLN A 140 8.25 0.59 18.03
N VAL A 141 7.36 0.33 17.08
CA VAL A 141 7.68 -0.44 15.89
C VAL A 141 7.89 0.54 14.74
N PRO A 142 9.14 0.82 14.35
CA PRO A 142 9.39 1.67 13.20
C PRO A 142 8.89 0.99 11.91
N TYR A 143 8.27 1.76 11.03
CA TYR A 143 7.88 1.35 9.69
C TYR A 143 8.36 2.35 8.63
N ARG A 144 8.66 1.85 7.42
CA ARG A 144 9.11 2.70 6.31
C ARG A 144 7.92 3.45 5.73
N LYS A 145 8.04 4.78 5.59
CA LYS A 145 7.03 5.58 4.86
C LYS A 145 7.19 5.47 3.35
N GLN A 146 8.41 5.25 2.90
CA GLN A 146 8.78 5.24 1.49
C GLN A 146 9.85 4.18 1.24
N ASN A 147 9.80 3.54 0.06
CA ASN A 147 10.89 2.70 -0.42
C ASN A 147 11.92 3.59 -1.11
N LEU A 148 13.02 3.88 -0.41
CA LEU A 148 14.13 4.64 -0.97
C LEU A 148 14.75 3.93 -2.18
N ALA A 149 15.00 4.69 -3.24
CA ALA A 149 15.73 4.23 -4.41
C ALA A 149 17.21 3.92 -4.06
N ALA A 150 17.81 3.00 -4.82
CA ALA A 150 19.16 2.49 -4.53
C ALA A 150 20.25 3.59 -4.52
N ASN A 151 20.10 4.62 -5.34
CA ASN A 151 20.98 5.79 -5.37
C ASN A 151 20.92 6.62 -4.07
N MET A 152 19.73 6.81 -3.49
CA MET A 152 19.58 7.52 -2.22
C MET A 152 20.10 6.69 -1.05
N LEU A 153 19.93 5.36 -1.09
CA LEU A 153 20.54 4.47 -0.10
C LEU A 153 22.07 4.52 -0.18
N ALA A 154 22.65 4.61 -1.39
CA ALA A 154 24.10 4.68 -1.58
C ALA A 154 24.73 5.92 -0.93
N THR A 155 24.01 7.05 -0.90
CA THR A 155 24.47 8.28 -0.24
C THR A 155 24.38 8.24 1.28
N MET A 156 23.67 7.26 1.85
CA MET A 156 23.54 7.13 3.30
C MET A 156 24.75 6.44 3.95
N PRO A 157 25.10 6.81 5.20
CA PRO A 157 26.05 6.06 5.99
C PRO A 157 25.66 4.59 6.10
N ARG A 158 26.67 3.71 6.21
CA ARG A 158 26.45 2.25 6.26
C ARG A 158 25.51 1.84 7.39
N GLN A 159 25.63 2.48 8.56
CA GLN A 159 24.81 2.19 9.73
C GLN A 159 23.32 2.54 9.50
N HIS A 160 23.04 3.71 8.90
CA HIS A 160 21.68 4.11 8.50
C HIS A 160 21.04 3.13 7.52
N ARG A 161 21.80 2.64 6.53
CA ARG A 161 21.30 1.62 5.59
C ARG A 161 20.94 0.32 6.29
N LEU A 162 21.77 -0.16 7.22
CA LEU A 162 21.54 -1.40 7.96
C LEU A 162 20.28 -1.30 8.82
N ILE A 163 20.14 -0.20 9.58
CA ILE A 163 18.95 0.03 10.40
C ILE A 163 17.72 0.17 9.50
N TYR A 164 17.78 0.99 8.45
CA TYR A 164 16.68 1.14 7.50
C TYR A 164 16.26 -0.21 6.89
N ALA A 165 17.21 -1.09 6.53
CA ALA A 165 16.94 -2.43 6.01
C ALA A 165 16.19 -3.35 6.99
N LEU A 166 16.31 -3.10 8.30
CA LEU A 166 15.62 -3.85 9.35
C LEU A 166 14.28 -3.22 9.77
N VAL A 167 14.07 -1.94 9.48
CA VAL A 167 12.78 -1.27 9.68
C VAL A 167 11.77 -1.80 8.66
N ASN A 168 10.86 -2.67 9.07
CA ASN A 168 9.85 -3.31 8.21
C ASN A 168 8.44 -3.28 8.79
N GLY A 169 8.20 -2.57 9.89
CA GLY A 169 6.91 -2.56 10.58
C GLY A 169 6.63 -3.83 11.41
N VAL A 170 7.62 -4.73 11.55
CA VAL A 170 7.52 -5.95 12.37
C VAL A 170 8.58 -5.95 13.47
N ASN A 171 9.81 -5.52 13.15
CA ASN A 171 10.90 -5.48 14.11
C ASN A 171 10.75 -4.29 15.07
N THR A 172 10.75 -4.57 16.37
CA THR A 172 10.83 -3.53 17.41
C THR A 172 12.26 -2.96 17.50
N VAL A 173 12.43 -1.83 18.18
CA VAL A 173 13.76 -1.24 18.43
C VAL A 173 14.68 -2.24 19.14
N GLU A 174 14.17 -2.97 20.13
CA GLU A 174 14.92 -3.98 20.87
C GLU A 174 15.38 -5.10 19.93
N ARG A 175 14.48 -5.58 19.06
CA ARG A 175 14.81 -6.61 18.08
C ARG A 175 15.88 -6.15 17.08
N ILE A 176 15.84 -4.88 16.67
CA ILE A 176 16.89 -4.30 15.82
C ILE A 176 18.24 -4.26 16.55
N CYS A 177 18.25 -3.97 17.85
CA CYS A 177 19.47 -4.01 18.67
C CYS A 177 20.07 -5.41 18.75
N GLU A 178 19.25 -6.45 18.91
CA GLU A 178 19.70 -7.84 18.91
C GLU A 178 20.32 -8.26 17.57
N LEU A 179 19.78 -7.76 16.45
CA LEU A 179 20.24 -8.09 15.10
C LEU A 179 21.49 -7.32 14.68
N LEU A 180 21.79 -6.19 15.31
CA LEU A 180 22.97 -5.36 15.05
C LEU A 180 23.83 -5.22 16.31
N PRO A 181 24.45 -6.31 16.79
CA PRO A 181 25.22 -6.32 18.04
C PRO A 181 26.48 -5.43 18.00
N SER A 182 26.89 -4.98 16.82
CA SER A 182 28.02 -4.05 16.63
C SER A 182 27.67 -2.59 16.90
N LEU A 183 26.39 -2.25 17.11
CA LEU A 183 25.93 -0.90 17.40
C LEU A 183 25.36 -0.82 18.82
N SER A 184 25.62 0.29 19.52
CA SER A 184 25.02 0.50 20.83
C SER A 184 23.53 0.82 20.69
N HIS A 185 22.74 0.52 21.73
CA HIS A 185 21.32 0.88 21.77
C HIS A 185 21.10 2.39 21.57
N SER A 186 21.98 3.21 22.13
CA SER A 186 21.97 4.67 21.97
C SER A 186 22.11 5.08 20.50
N ASP A 187 23.07 4.49 19.79
CA ASP A 187 23.32 4.82 18.37
C ASP A 187 22.13 4.42 17.49
N ILE A 188 21.52 3.26 17.77
CA ILE A 188 20.34 2.79 17.02
C ILE A 188 19.17 3.75 17.20
N VAL A 189 18.88 4.16 18.43
CA VAL A 189 17.80 5.13 18.72
C VAL A 189 18.08 6.47 18.06
N GLN A 190 19.33 6.95 18.10
CA GLN A 190 19.71 8.19 17.44
C GLN A 190 19.50 8.12 15.92
N ILE A 191 19.96 7.05 15.28
CA ILE A 191 19.80 6.86 13.83
C ILE A 191 18.31 6.74 13.45
N LEU A 192 17.50 6.02 14.25
CA LEU A 192 16.07 5.95 14.02
C LEU A 192 15.40 7.33 14.13
N LYS A 193 15.82 8.18 15.08
CA LYS A 193 15.34 9.57 15.18
C LYS A 193 15.75 10.40 13.96
N GLU A 194 16.96 10.25 13.45
CA GLU A 194 17.43 10.94 12.24
C GLU A 194 16.63 10.51 10.99
N LEU A 195 16.36 9.21 10.84
CA LEU A 195 15.52 8.68 9.76
C LEU A 195 14.07 9.16 9.88
N TYR A 196 13.54 9.28 11.09
CA TYR A 196 12.21 9.85 11.35
C TYR A 196 12.16 11.33 10.98
N SER A 197 13.19 12.09 11.37
CA SER A 197 13.30 13.54 11.10
C SER A 197 13.45 13.82 9.61
N SER A 198 14.09 12.91 8.88
CA SER A 198 14.19 12.92 7.42
C SER A 198 12.91 12.45 6.70
N ASN A 199 11.84 12.16 7.45
CA ASN A 199 10.55 11.68 6.97
C ASN A 199 10.62 10.34 6.20
N ILE A 200 11.62 9.52 6.51
CA ILE A 200 11.89 8.23 5.84
C ILE A 200 11.14 7.09 6.54
N ILE A 201 11.06 7.16 7.86
CA ILE A 201 10.37 6.19 8.71
C ILE A 201 9.34 6.89 9.61
N SER A 202 8.43 6.12 10.19
CA SER A 202 7.52 6.52 11.27
C SER A 202 7.56 5.47 12.36
N PHE A 203 7.08 5.85 13.55
CA PHE A 203 6.69 4.92 14.61
C PHE A 203 5.16 4.81 14.67
#